data_AF-A0A2H0MKD3-F1
#
_entry.id   AF-A0A2H0MKD3-F1
#
_cell.length_a   1.000
_cell.length_b   1.000
_cell.length_c   1.000
_cell.angle_alpha   90.00
_cell.angle_beta   90.00
_cell.angle_gamma   90.00
#
_symmetry.space_group_name_H-M   'P 1'
#
loop_
_entity.id
_entity.type
_entity.pdbx_description
1 polymer ?
#
loop_
_entity_poly.entity_id
_entity_poly.type
_entity_poly.pdbx_seq_one_letter_code
_entity_poly.pdbx_strand_id
1 'polypeptide(L)'
;NTSAVTVTGTGGNSIHLSNNSSAGDSSYSLITGGAGNVQIDEVNNNLLFSTLTTTGNVSLNSSAGNISGSGFTIGGTAAFANSTSNKTITLSTGTSGISGQVTFTTTGSLADVNYNNGTGGINISSSSSLGGKLFINSSNSLILSNAIQLASAGSNVTVNVTGGNDLAVNAAITTGAGDIILKADGNISFSAAGDLTTTTGDIDVSADNDNSGAGTLTMVSGTVFHNTTTLTGNTALTSAGNMTLYDITTNSLTLESRTGSITTNAPLAMDGSMHSASGAGTTVGGTITTNDPINIVTDTVSTSTSGLTVNAAVNSTGHSINGAGYDVDLNASVTASGSSIAFAVREAIHNINGTALSFVTADSLGISSGGTIATDATISSGQSAGINQMFMRANGSITFDHAVAFKTLTMDASGGVSLNANVTTTGDFIARADSDRDGNGIFSQASGTTLTSTNGSIFINGSQIFLSGNRSAPNGSINITDQPLSAGQEAVIKQAIESTFLTEFLESSQTGC
;
A
#
# COMPACT_ATOMS: atom_id res chain seq x y z
N ASN A 1 38.74 -21.08 -34.24
CA ASN A 1 39.02 -20.05 -35.27
C ASN A 1 37.81 -19.17 -35.42
N THR A 2 37.77 -18.06 -34.69
CA THR A 2 36.81 -16.99 -34.95
C THR A 2 37.31 -16.18 -36.13
N SER A 3 36.52 -16.08 -37.20
CA SER A 3 36.88 -15.20 -38.32
C SER A 3 36.41 -13.78 -37.99
N ALA A 4 37.30 -12.80 -38.03
CA ALA A 4 36.95 -11.40 -37.79
C ALA A 4 36.61 -10.72 -39.12
N VAL A 5 35.42 -10.12 -39.21
CA VAL A 5 34.97 -9.35 -40.38
C VAL A 5 34.82 -7.90 -39.97
N THR A 6 35.60 -7.01 -40.58
CA THR A 6 35.52 -5.56 -40.35
C THR A 6 34.99 -4.88 -41.60
N VAL A 7 33.90 -4.12 -41.45
CA VAL A 7 33.33 -3.30 -42.51
C VAL A 7 33.18 -1.88 -41.97
N THR A 8 33.96 -0.97 -42.52
CA THR A 8 33.89 0.47 -42.19
C THR A 8 33.48 1.24 -43.43
N GLY A 9 32.26 1.74 -43.43
CA GLY A 9 31.72 2.62 -44.46
C GLY A 9 31.91 4.09 -44.09
N THR A 10 32.17 4.92 -45.11
CA THR A 10 32.04 6.37 -45.04
C THR A 10 30.81 6.78 -45.85
N GLY A 11 29.88 7.54 -45.28
CA GLY A 11 28.74 8.13 -46.01
C GLY A 11 27.39 7.40 -45.90
N GLY A 12 27.20 6.50 -44.94
CA GLY A 12 25.87 5.93 -44.65
C GLY A 12 25.40 4.82 -45.59
N ASN A 13 26.32 4.06 -46.18
CA ASN A 13 25.96 2.89 -46.99
C ASN A 13 25.44 1.75 -46.11
N SER A 14 24.44 1.02 -46.61
CA SER A 14 23.93 -0.18 -45.93
C SER A 14 24.92 -1.34 -46.04
N ILE A 15 24.94 -2.18 -45.00
CA ILE A 15 25.74 -3.41 -44.91
C ILE A 15 24.75 -4.58 -44.90
N HIS A 16 24.90 -5.50 -45.85
CA HIS A 16 24.16 -6.75 -45.86
C HIS A 16 25.16 -7.91 -45.96
N LEU A 17 25.18 -8.77 -44.94
CA LEU A 17 26.05 -9.94 -44.85
C LEU A 17 25.18 -11.18 -44.69
N SER A 18 25.50 -12.23 -45.43
CA SER A 18 24.90 -13.54 -45.24
C SER A 18 26.02 -14.57 -45.17
N ASN A 19 26.14 -15.26 -44.04
CA ASN A 19 27.09 -16.34 -43.86
C ASN A 19 26.36 -17.68 -43.85
N ASN A 20 26.54 -18.41 -44.94
CA ASN A 20 26.07 -19.79 -45.07
C ASN A 20 27.23 -20.79 -44.94
N SER A 21 28.39 -20.38 -44.41
CA SER A 21 29.55 -21.26 -44.21
C SER A 21 29.41 -22.07 -42.94
N SER A 22 29.81 -23.35 -42.97
CA SER A 22 29.94 -24.21 -41.78
C SER A 22 31.25 -23.97 -41.01
N ALA A 23 32.07 -22.99 -41.43
CA ALA A 23 33.26 -22.58 -40.68
C ALA A 23 32.85 -21.84 -39.40
N GLY A 24 33.62 -21.99 -38.31
CA GLY A 24 33.23 -21.57 -36.95
C GLY A 24 32.85 -20.09 -36.76
N ASP A 25 32.44 -19.74 -35.53
CA ASP A 25 31.93 -18.43 -35.12
C ASP A 25 32.57 -17.21 -35.83
N SER A 26 31.74 -16.26 -36.28
CA SER A 26 32.21 -15.03 -36.91
C SER A 26 32.00 -13.84 -35.97
N SER A 27 33.01 -12.96 -35.88
CA SER A 27 32.95 -11.73 -35.09
C SER A 27 32.98 -10.51 -36.01
N TYR A 28 31.93 -9.69 -35.93
CA TYR A 28 31.70 -8.54 -36.78
C TYR A 28 32.07 -7.22 -36.09
N SER A 29 32.75 -6.33 -36.82
CA SER A 29 32.94 -4.93 -36.45
C SER A 29 32.41 -4.06 -37.60
N LEU A 30 31.26 -3.42 -37.39
CA LEU A 30 30.44 -2.81 -38.45
C LEU A 30 30.17 -1.34 -38.15
N ILE A 31 30.56 -0.47 -39.06
CA ILE A 31 30.32 0.97 -38.97
C ILE A 31 29.81 1.46 -40.33
N THR A 32 28.61 2.03 -40.39
CA THR A 32 28.04 2.55 -41.66
C THR A 32 28.44 4.00 -41.93
N GLY A 33 28.86 4.73 -40.90
CA GLY A 33 29.23 6.15 -40.97
C GLY A 33 28.05 7.08 -41.30
N GLY A 34 26.81 6.64 -41.09
CA GLY A 34 25.58 7.40 -41.38
C GLY A 34 24.31 6.54 -41.25
N ALA A 35 23.26 6.87 -42.01
CA ALA A 35 21.93 6.25 -41.92
C ALA A 35 21.79 4.88 -42.61
N GLY A 36 22.91 4.22 -42.95
CA GLY A 36 22.91 2.93 -43.62
C GLY A 36 22.34 1.83 -42.73
N ASN A 37 21.54 0.92 -43.28
CA ASN A 37 21.01 -0.20 -42.50
C ASN A 37 22.06 -1.30 -42.35
N VAL A 38 21.98 -2.09 -41.29
CA VAL A 38 22.80 -3.30 -41.13
C VAL A 38 21.89 -4.51 -41.07
N GLN A 39 22.10 -5.46 -41.97
CA GLN A 39 21.44 -6.75 -41.96
C GLN A 39 22.48 -7.87 -41.96
N ILE A 40 22.33 -8.83 -41.04
CA ILE A 40 23.13 -10.05 -41.02
C ILE A 40 22.20 -11.24 -40.88
N ASP A 41 22.36 -12.22 -41.76
CA ASP A 41 21.70 -13.51 -41.69
C ASP A 41 22.76 -14.62 -41.52
N GLU A 42 22.98 -15.05 -40.27
CA GLU A 42 23.92 -16.13 -39.91
C GLU A 42 23.21 -17.47 -39.81
N VAL A 43 23.59 -18.41 -40.68
CA VAL A 43 22.84 -19.66 -40.82
C VAL A 43 23.33 -20.77 -39.90
N ASN A 44 24.63 -20.80 -39.56
CA ASN A 44 25.27 -22.01 -39.03
C ASN A 44 26.00 -21.87 -37.68
N ASN A 45 26.29 -20.66 -37.18
CA ASN A 45 27.14 -20.43 -36.00
C ASN A 45 26.62 -19.28 -35.11
N ASN A 46 27.36 -18.97 -34.04
CA ASN A 46 27.09 -17.78 -33.23
C ASN A 46 27.34 -16.50 -34.05
N LEU A 47 26.42 -15.54 -33.91
CA LEU A 47 26.56 -14.19 -34.45
C LEU A 47 27.17 -13.31 -33.36
N LEU A 48 28.47 -13.02 -33.48
CA LEU A 48 29.19 -12.17 -32.54
C LEU A 48 29.46 -10.81 -33.15
N PHE A 49 29.30 -9.71 -32.42
CA PHE A 49 29.78 -8.40 -32.85
C PHE A 49 30.42 -7.61 -31.71
N SER A 50 31.56 -6.97 -31.98
CA SER A 50 32.32 -6.17 -31.01
C SER A 50 32.14 -4.67 -31.22
N THR A 51 31.64 -4.26 -32.38
CA THR A 51 31.25 -2.89 -32.67
C THR A 51 30.13 -2.89 -33.70
N LEU A 52 29.05 -2.17 -33.42
CA LEU A 52 27.96 -1.96 -34.38
C LEU A 52 27.46 -0.52 -34.28
N THR A 53 27.91 0.35 -35.18
CA THR A 53 27.55 1.77 -35.18
C THR A 53 26.80 2.14 -36.45
N THR A 54 25.55 2.56 -36.30
CA THR A 54 24.74 3.10 -37.39
C THR A 54 23.66 4.04 -36.87
N THR A 55 23.26 5.04 -37.66
CA THR A 55 22.01 5.80 -37.39
C THR A 55 20.79 5.20 -38.10
N GLY A 56 20.99 4.20 -38.96
CA GLY A 56 19.93 3.43 -39.62
C GLY A 56 19.41 2.27 -38.77
N ASN A 57 18.64 1.38 -39.41
CA ASN A 57 18.05 0.22 -38.77
C ASN A 57 19.00 -0.98 -38.75
N VAL A 58 18.79 -1.90 -37.81
CA VAL A 58 19.55 -3.14 -37.65
C VAL A 58 18.62 -4.35 -37.67
N SER A 59 18.98 -5.39 -38.41
CA SER A 59 18.31 -6.70 -38.40
C SER A 59 19.34 -7.82 -38.35
N LEU A 60 19.49 -8.46 -37.20
CA LEU A 60 20.40 -9.59 -37.01
C LEU A 60 19.60 -10.86 -36.78
N ASN A 61 19.81 -11.84 -37.65
CA ASN A 61 19.12 -13.12 -37.59
C ASN A 61 20.16 -14.24 -37.49
N SER A 62 20.02 -15.09 -36.48
CA SER A 62 20.82 -16.31 -36.31
C SER A 62 19.90 -17.52 -36.37
N SER A 63 20.17 -18.46 -37.28
CA SER A 63 19.38 -19.69 -37.42
C SER A 63 20.07 -20.94 -36.89
N ALA A 64 21.15 -20.80 -36.12
CA ALA A 64 21.83 -21.93 -35.48
C ALA A 64 22.52 -21.61 -34.15
N GLY A 65 23.08 -20.41 -33.99
CA GLY A 65 23.88 -20.04 -32.81
C GLY A 65 23.26 -18.90 -31.99
N ASN A 66 23.92 -18.53 -30.90
CA ASN A 66 23.54 -17.38 -30.08
C ASN A 66 23.85 -16.06 -30.81
N ILE A 67 23.16 -14.99 -30.43
CA ILE A 67 23.54 -13.63 -30.81
C ILE A 67 24.22 -12.99 -29.60
N SER A 68 25.47 -12.57 -29.74
CA SER A 68 26.18 -11.86 -28.68
C SER A 68 26.84 -10.59 -29.20
N GLY A 69 26.66 -9.48 -28.49
CA GLY A 69 27.11 -8.18 -28.94
C GLY A 69 27.63 -7.31 -27.83
N SER A 70 28.73 -6.59 -28.10
CA SER A 70 29.14 -5.46 -27.29
C SER A 70 29.46 -4.22 -28.13
N GLY A 71 29.37 -3.04 -27.51
CA GLY A 71 29.77 -1.78 -28.15
C GLY A 71 28.93 -1.39 -29.36
N PHE A 72 27.61 -1.25 -29.18
CA PHE A 72 26.71 -0.83 -30.25
C PHE A 72 26.14 0.57 -30.03
N THR A 73 25.79 1.24 -31.12
CA THR A 73 25.06 2.50 -31.15
C THR A 73 24.15 2.45 -32.36
N ILE A 74 22.86 2.36 -32.12
CA ILE A 74 21.86 2.18 -33.18
C ILE A 74 20.85 3.32 -33.06
N GLY A 75 20.84 4.21 -34.06
CA GLY A 75 19.89 5.33 -34.10
C GLY A 75 18.48 4.91 -34.54
N GLY A 76 18.38 3.93 -35.44
CA GLY A 76 17.11 3.40 -35.94
C GLY A 76 16.53 2.28 -35.08
N THR A 77 15.59 1.52 -35.65
CA THR A 77 15.04 0.31 -35.01
C THR A 77 16.05 -0.84 -35.06
N ALA A 78 15.95 -1.77 -34.11
CA ALA A 78 16.79 -2.96 -34.08
C ALA A 78 15.93 -4.22 -33.93
N ALA A 79 16.26 -5.27 -34.68
CA ALA A 79 15.67 -6.59 -34.56
C ALA A 79 16.78 -7.63 -34.35
N PHE A 80 16.64 -8.45 -33.31
CA PHE A 80 17.53 -9.57 -33.02
C PHE A 80 16.68 -10.84 -32.94
N ALA A 81 16.89 -11.75 -33.89
CA ALA A 81 16.08 -12.94 -34.04
C ALA A 81 16.94 -14.20 -33.96
N ASN A 82 16.47 -15.15 -33.16
CA ASN A 82 17.00 -16.50 -33.10
C ASN A 82 15.89 -17.51 -33.40
N SER A 83 15.99 -18.16 -34.55
CA SER A 83 14.97 -19.12 -35.00
C SER A 83 15.22 -20.54 -34.50
N THR A 84 16.33 -20.79 -33.79
CA THR A 84 16.64 -22.10 -33.20
C THR A 84 16.24 -22.13 -31.73
N SER A 85 15.69 -23.28 -31.30
CA SER A 85 15.28 -23.47 -29.92
C SER A 85 16.48 -23.33 -28.95
N ASN A 86 16.24 -22.67 -27.81
CA ASN A 86 17.15 -22.58 -26.67
C ASN A 86 18.47 -21.87 -26.98
N LYS A 87 18.44 -20.88 -27.88
CA LYS A 87 19.58 -20.02 -28.17
C LYS A 87 19.34 -18.62 -27.65
N THR A 88 20.37 -18.04 -27.08
CA THR A 88 20.27 -16.80 -26.31
C THR A 88 20.61 -15.58 -27.17
N ILE A 89 20.14 -14.42 -26.69
CA ILE A 89 20.55 -13.11 -27.16
C ILE A 89 21.19 -12.38 -25.99
N THR A 90 22.47 -12.05 -26.08
CA THR A 90 23.22 -11.36 -25.02
C THR A 90 23.86 -10.10 -25.58
N LEU A 91 23.30 -8.95 -25.26
CA LEU A 91 23.79 -7.66 -25.74
C LEU A 91 24.16 -6.79 -24.55
N SER A 92 25.38 -6.25 -24.57
CA SER A 92 25.87 -5.40 -23.48
C SER A 92 26.65 -4.21 -24.02
N THR A 93 26.20 -3.01 -23.66
CA THR A 93 26.91 -1.77 -23.99
C THR A 93 27.13 -0.94 -22.74
N GLY A 94 28.31 -0.34 -22.61
CA GLY A 94 28.68 0.49 -21.46
C GLY A 94 28.48 1.98 -21.69
N THR A 95 28.32 2.43 -22.94
CA THR A 95 28.45 3.85 -23.29
C THR A 95 27.41 4.38 -24.27
N SER A 96 26.68 3.52 -24.99
CA SER A 96 25.75 3.94 -26.04
C SER A 96 24.68 2.87 -26.31
N GLY A 97 23.43 3.26 -26.56
CA GLY A 97 22.31 2.31 -26.65
C GLY A 97 21.64 2.22 -28.02
N ILE A 98 20.45 1.63 -28.03
CA ILE A 98 19.52 1.67 -29.17
C ILE A 98 18.51 2.79 -28.90
N SER A 99 18.44 3.77 -29.80
CA SER A 99 17.51 4.91 -29.66
C SER A 99 16.12 4.61 -30.21
N GLY A 100 16.02 3.74 -31.21
CA GLY A 100 14.76 3.27 -31.76
C GLY A 100 14.16 2.10 -30.99
N GLN A 101 13.04 1.59 -31.51
CA GLN A 101 12.38 0.41 -30.96
C GLN A 101 13.22 -0.87 -31.19
N VAL A 102 13.22 -1.77 -30.22
CA VAL A 102 13.96 -3.05 -30.23
C VAL A 102 12.99 -4.22 -30.25
N THR A 103 13.15 -5.14 -31.21
CA THR A 103 12.42 -6.40 -31.28
C THR A 103 13.36 -7.55 -30.93
N PHE A 104 12.95 -8.39 -30.00
CA PHE A 104 13.62 -9.67 -29.71
C PHE A 104 12.73 -10.83 -30.11
N THR A 105 13.29 -11.80 -30.83
CA THR A 105 12.60 -13.03 -31.17
C THR A 105 13.47 -14.22 -30.78
N THR A 106 13.01 -15.04 -29.84
CA THR A 106 13.66 -16.28 -29.43
C THR A 106 12.64 -17.41 -29.34
N THR A 107 13.10 -18.66 -29.41
CA THR A 107 12.22 -19.84 -29.34
C THR A 107 12.76 -20.85 -28.33
N GLY A 108 11.88 -21.54 -27.59
CA GLY A 108 12.27 -22.50 -26.56
C GLY A 108 12.50 -21.87 -25.18
N SER A 109 12.23 -22.64 -24.12
CA SER A 109 12.16 -22.16 -22.73
C SER A 109 13.49 -21.70 -22.14
N LEU A 110 14.62 -22.02 -22.77
CA LEU A 110 15.96 -21.60 -22.32
C LEU A 110 16.55 -20.50 -23.21
N ALA A 111 15.75 -19.90 -24.09
CA ALA A 111 16.19 -18.91 -25.06
C ALA A 111 16.10 -17.50 -24.47
N ASP A 112 16.95 -17.27 -23.48
CA ASP A 112 16.98 -16.04 -22.70
C ASP A 112 17.49 -14.85 -23.51
N VAL A 113 16.93 -13.68 -23.20
CA VAL A 113 17.41 -12.37 -23.66
C VAL A 113 18.02 -11.63 -22.48
N ASN A 114 19.31 -11.33 -22.58
CA ASN A 114 20.05 -10.51 -21.63
C ASN A 114 20.46 -9.22 -22.33
N TYR A 115 19.85 -8.11 -21.94
CA TYR A 115 20.07 -6.82 -22.55
C TYR A 115 20.55 -5.81 -21.52
N ASN A 116 21.79 -5.37 -21.63
CA ASN A 116 22.31 -4.23 -20.88
C ASN A 116 22.42 -3.03 -21.82
N ASN A 117 21.55 -2.04 -21.66
CA ASN A 117 21.47 -0.86 -22.54
C ASN A 117 22.47 0.25 -22.19
N GLY A 118 23.29 0.06 -21.16
CA GLY A 118 24.21 1.09 -20.68
C GLY A 118 23.48 2.38 -20.36
N THR A 119 23.74 3.44 -21.14
CA THR A 119 23.28 4.81 -20.89
C THR A 119 22.06 5.25 -21.70
N GLY A 120 21.45 4.38 -22.53
CA GLY A 120 20.24 4.70 -23.29
C GLY A 120 18.96 4.20 -22.61
N GLY A 121 17.82 4.87 -22.80
CA GLY A 121 16.50 4.24 -22.55
C GLY A 121 16.21 3.18 -23.63
N ILE A 122 15.43 2.13 -23.33
CA ILE A 122 14.99 1.13 -24.34
C ILE A 122 13.48 1.23 -24.55
N ASN A 123 13.05 1.12 -25.81
CA ASN A 123 11.65 0.89 -26.17
C ASN A 123 11.53 -0.51 -26.82
N ILE A 124 10.93 -1.47 -26.13
CA ILE A 124 10.72 -2.82 -26.68
C ILE A 124 9.51 -2.83 -27.61
N SER A 125 9.60 -3.50 -28.75
CA SER A 125 8.49 -3.68 -29.69
C SER A 125 7.46 -4.68 -29.17
N SER A 126 6.18 -4.39 -29.42
CA SER A 126 5.05 -5.31 -29.21
C SER A 126 5.13 -6.59 -30.07
N SER A 127 5.96 -6.60 -31.12
CA SER A 127 6.20 -7.77 -31.96
C SER A 127 7.26 -8.73 -31.40
N SER A 128 7.80 -8.45 -30.20
CA SER A 128 8.78 -9.33 -29.56
C SER A 128 8.11 -10.65 -29.14
N SER A 129 8.80 -11.76 -29.35
CA SER A 129 8.33 -13.11 -28.99
C SER A 129 9.46 -13.82 -28.28
N LEU A 130 9.29 -14.07 -26.98
CA LEU A 130 10.36 -14.55 -26.12
C LEU A 130 10.09 -15.98 -25.66
N GLY A 131 11.02 -16.87 -25.97
CA GLY A 131 10.92 -18.28 -25.57
C GLY A 131 11.29 -18.51 -24.11
N GLY A 132 12.33 -17.82 -23.61
CA GLY A 132 12.84 -17.90 -22.24
C GLY A 132 12.70 -16.58 -21.47
N LYS A 133 13.65 -16.31 -20.57
CA LYS A 133 13.63 -15.13 -19.68
C LYS A 133 13.99 -13.84 -20.41
N LEU A 134 13.52 -12.72 -19.88
CA LEU A 134 13.93 -11.38 -20.28
C LEU A 134 14.62 -10.68 -19.11
N PHE A 135 15.90 -10.36 -19.28
CA PHE A 135 16.68 -9.57 -18.33
C PHE A 135 17.11 -8.25 -18.99
N ILE A 136 16.68 -7.13 -18.42
CA ILE A 136 17.02 -5.78 -18.86
C ILE A 136 17.77 -5.08 -17.74
N ASN A 137 18.98 -4.60 -18.03
CA ASN A 137 19.71 -3.69 -17.17
C ASN A 137 19.88 -2.34 -17.88
N SER A 138 19.59 -1.25 -17.18
CA SER A 138 19.69 0.11 -17.70
C SER A 138 20.34 1.01 -16.66
N SER A 139 21.32 1.81 -17.06
CA SER A 139 21.89 2.89 -16.24
C SER A 139 21.32 4.26 -16.62
N ASN A 140 20.15 4.26 -17.26
CA ASN A 140 19.35 5.44 -17.56
C ASN A 140 17.86 5.10 -17.37
N SER A 141 17.01 6.12 -17.29
CA SER A 141 15.57 5.96 -17.14
C SER A 141 14.97 5.17 -18.30
N LEU A 142 13.97 4.34 -17.99
CA LEU A 142 13.41 3.34 -18.88
C LEU A 142 11.89 3.50 -19.00
N ILE A 143 11.36 3.41 -20.22
CA ILE A 143 9.93 3.38 -20.49
C ILE A 143 9.55 2.08 -21.23
N LEU A 144 8.81 1.20 -20.56
CA LEU A 144 8.21 0.02 -21.18
C LEU A 144 6.91 0.43 -21.87
N SER A 145 7.01 0.80 -23.15
CA SER A 145 5.89 1.37 -23.91
C SER A 145 4.99 0.34 -24.60
N ASN A 146 5.40 -0.92 -24.66
CA ASN A 146 4.64 -1.99 -25.32
C ASN A 146 4.55 -3.21 -24.42
N ALA A 147 3.52 -4.02 -24.68
CA ALA A 147 3.28 -5.21 -23.88
C ALA A 147 4.44 -6.21 -24.00
N ILE A 148 4.77 -6.85 -22.88
CA ILE A 148 5.75 -7.92 -22.80
C ILE A 148 5.00 -9.21 -22.43
N GLN A 149 5.11 -10.25 -23.25
CA GLN A 149 4.43 -11.53 -23.01
C GLN A 149 5.41 -12.70 -23.07
N LEU A 150 5.54 -13.44 -21.97
CA LEU A 150 6.37 -14.64 -21.86
C LEU A 150 5.47 -15.82 -21.48
N ALA A 151 5.09 -16.63 -22.47
CA ALA A 151 4.11 -17.71 -22.28
C ALA A 151 4.72 -19.01 -21.68
N SER A 152 6.04 -19.18 -21.75
CA SER A 152 6.72 -20.38 -21.24
C SER A 152 6.74 -20.39 -19.71
N ALA A 153 6.41 -21.54 -19.10
CA ALA A 153 6.46 -21.70 -17.65
C ALA A 153 7.86 -21.37 -17.08
N GLY A 154 7.90 -20.57 -16.00
CA GLY A 154 9.15 -20.15 -15.33
C GLY A 154 9.97 -19.08 -16.07
N SER A 155 9.38 -18.42 -17.08
CA SER A 155 10.05 -17.35 -17.83
C SER A 155 9.81 -16.01 -17.15
N ASN A 156 10.86 -15.51 -16.50
CA ASN A 156 10.81 -14.28 -15.72
C ASN A 156 11.05 -13.05 -16.59
N VAL A 157 10.42 -11.95 -16.20
CA VAL A 157 10.80 -10.60 -16.64
C VAL A 157 11.54 -9.94 -15.49
N THR A 158 12.77 -9.52 -15.72
CA THR A 158 13.56 -8.76 -14.76
C THR A 158 14.04 -7.47 -15.40
N VAL A 159 13.71 -6.36 -14.77
CA VAL A 159 14.11 -5.01 -15.18
C VAL A 159 14.84 -4.36 -14.01
N ASN A 160 16.07 -3.94 -14.25
CA ASN A 160 16.90 -3.25 -13.27
C ASN A 160 17.35 -1.91 -13.84
N VAL A 161 16.89 -0.82 -13.22
CA VAL A 161 17.21 0.55 -13.61
C VAL A 161 18.06 1.19 -12.52
N THR A 162 19.32 1.47 -12.80
CA THR A 162 20.31 1.88 -11.80
C THR A 162 20.66 3.36 -11.85
N GLY A 163 21.23 3.91 -10.78
CA GLY A 163 21.85 5.24 -10.75
C GLY A 163 20.85 6.36 -10.51
N GLY A 164 19.87 6.13 -9.63
CA GLY A 164 18.79 7.08 -9.32
C GLY A 164 17.81 7.32 -10.48
N ASN A 165 17.75 6.40 -11.44
CA ASN A 165 16.94 6.53 -12.63
C ASN A 165 15.55 5.88 -12.49
N ASP A 166 14.59 6.37 -13.26
CA ASP A 166 13.19 5.98 -13.14
C ASP A 166 12.80 4.84 -14.10
N LEU A 167 11.79 4.06 -13.70
CA LEU A 167 11.10 3.10 -14.56
C LEU A 167 9.64 3.53 -14.75
N ALA A 168 9.23 3.69 -16.01
CA ALA A 168 7.83 3.88 -16.39
C ALA A 168 7.31 2.62 -17.10
N VAL A 169 6.19 2.09 -16.63
CA VAL A 169 5.50 0.93 -17.19
C VAL A 169 4.20 1.39 -17.84
N ASN A 170 4.25 1.55 -19.16
CA ASN A 170 3.16 2.11 -19.95
C ASN A 170 2.32 1.06 -20.69
N ALA A 171 2.66 -0.23 -20.52
CA ALA A 171 1.98 -1.34 -21.13
C ALA A 171 2.13 -2.61 -20.29
N ALA A 172 1.24 -3.57 -20.53
CA ALA A 172 1.13 -4.75 -19.68
C ALA A 172 2.36 -5.67 -19.77
N ILE A 173 2.74 -6.26 -18.64
CA ILE A 173 3.72 -7.35 -18.57
C ILE A 173 2.99 -8.60 -18.12
N THR A 174 3.02 -9.64 -18.96
CA THR A 174 2.40 -10.92 -18.68
C THR A 174 3.42 -12.03 -18.75
N THR A 175 3.55 -12.79 -17.68
CA THR A 175 4.29 -14.05 -17.65
C THR A 175 3.30 -15.20 -17.43
N GLY A 176 3.68 -16.41 -17.84
CA GLY A 176 3.02 -17.63 -17.37
C GLY A 176 3.33 -17.84 -15.89
N ALA A 177 4.11 -18.87 -15.57
CA ALA A 177 4.51 -19.18 -14.20
C ALA A 177 5.75 -18.41 -13.67
N GLY A 178 6.25 -17.43 -14.43
CA GLY A 178 7.49 -16.72 -14.12
C GLY A 178 7.28 -15.46 -13.30
N ASP A 179 8.33 -15.00 -12.65
CA ASP A 179 8.31 -13.79 -11.82
C ASP A 179 8.35 -12.54 -12.69
N ILE A 180 7.76 -11.46 -12.18
CA ILE A 180 7.91 -10.10 -12.70
C ILE A 180 8.66 -9.30 -11.63
N ILE A 181 9.90 -8.92 -11.94
CA ILE A 181 10.79 -8.22 -11.02
C ILE A 181 11.16 -6.88 -11.64
N LEU A 182 10.69 -5.79 -11.04
CA LEU A 182 10.89 -4.43 -11.53
C LEU A 182 11.59 -3.60 -10.45
N LYS A 183 12.83 -3.19 -10.73
CA LYS A 183 13.67 -2.46 -9.79
C LYS A 183 14.15 -1.17 -10.43
N ALA A 184 14.01 -0.09 -9.70
CA ALA A 184 14.56 1.21 -10.05
C ALA A 184 15.21 1.83 -8.82
N ASP A 185 16.41 2.40 -8.99
CA ASP A 185 17.05 3.22 -7.96
C ASP A 185 16.35 4.59 -7.83
N GLY A 186 15.54 4.99 -8.82
CA GLY A 186 14.64 6.13 -8.75
C GLY A 186 13.19 5.72 -8.47
N ASN A 187 12.26 6.35 -9.19
CA ASN A 187 10.84 6.10 -9.08
C ASN A 187 10.38 4.95 -9.98
N ILE A 188 9.29 4.29 -9.60
CA ILE A 188 8.54 3.40 -10.49
C ILE A 188 7.13 3.96 -10.68
N SER A 189 6.73 4.15 -11.93
CA SER A 189 5.40 4.65 -12.30
C SER A 189 4.71 3.70 -13.26
N PHE A 190 3.42 3.46 -13.03
CA PHE A 190 2.55 2.65 -13.88
C PHE A 190 1.47 3.52 -14.50
N SER A 191 1.27 3.37 -15.81
CA SER A 191 0.10 3.93 -16.49
C SER A 191 -1.14 3.05 -16.30
N ALA A 192 -2.30 3.50 -16.77
CA ALA A 192 -3.54 2.73 -16.76
C ALA A 192 -3.48 1.45 -17.61
N ALA A 193 -2.49 1.34 -18.50
CA ALA A 193 -2.23 0.14 -19.29
C ALA A 193 -1.05 -0.68 -18.75
N GLY A 194 -0.41 -0.25 -17.66
CA GLY A 194 0.78 -0.84 -17.06
C GLY A 194 0.50 -2.06 -16.18
N ASP A 195 -0.40 -2.93 -16.60
CA ASP A 195 -0.82 -4.07 -15.77
C ASP A 195 0.30 -5.10 -15.62
N LEU A 196 0.36 -5.74 -14.45
CA LEU A 196 1.29 -6.85 -14.21
C LEU A 196 0.49 -8.12 -13.99
N THR A 197 0.78 -9.17 -14.76
CA THR A 197 0.07 -10.44 -14.66
C THR A 197 1.01 -11.63 -14.68
N THR A 198 0.88 -12.52 -13.70
CA THR A 198 1.54 -13.83 -13.65
C THR A 198 0.55 -14.88 -13.17
N THR A 199 0.72 -16.15 -13.54
CA THR A 199 -0.17 -17.22 -13.09
C THR A 199 0.23 -17.79 -11.73
N THR A 200 1.54 -17.85 -11.46
CA THR A 200 2.06 -18.43 -10.20
C THR A 200 3.35 -17.79 -9.70
N GLY A 201 4.02 -16.98 -10.52
CA GLY A 201 5.28 -16.34 -10.13
C GLY A 201 5.04 -15.16 -9.19
N ASP A 202 6.11 -14.59 -8.66
CA ASP A 202 6.01 -13.42 -7.79
C ASP A 202 5.97 -12.13 -8.61
N ILE A 203 5.37 -11.10 -8.02
CA ILE A 203 5.50 -9.71 -8.50
C ILE A 203 6.30 -8.95 -7.45
N ASP A 204 7.55 -8.61 -7.76
CA ASP A 204 8.45 -7.81 -6.93
C ASP A 204 8.69 -6.46 -7.60
N VAL A 205 8.23 -5.38 -6.97
CA VAL A 205 8.41 -4.01 -7.47
C VAL A 205 9.13 -3.20 -6.39
N SER A 206 10.29 -2.63 -6.73
CA SER A 206 11.13 -1.89 -5.79
C SER A 206 11.57 -0.54 -6.36
N ALA A 207 11.01 0.54 -5.82
CA ALA A 207 11.44 1.90 -6.06
C ALA A 207 12.48 2.33 -5.00
N ASP A 208 13.52 3.04 -5.42
CA ASP A 208 14.75 3.29 -4.64
C ASP A 208 15.41 2.00 -4.13
N ASN A 209 15.60 1.05 -5.04
CA ASN A 209 16.17 -0.26 -4.71
C ASN A 209 17.61 -0.19 -4.13
N ASP A 210 18.37 0.87 -4.41
CA ASP A 210 19.69 1.11 -3.80
C ASP A 210 19.64 1.85 -2.45
N ASN A 211 18.45 2.22 -2.00
CA ASN A 211 18.20 2.91 -0.74
C ASN A 211 18.94 4.26 -0.62
N SER A 212 19.24 4.93 -1.73
CA SER A 212 20.06 6.14 -1.77
C SER A 212 19.26 7.45 -1.74
N GLY A 213 17.93 7.39 -1.90
CA GLY A 213 17.07 8.56 -1.98
C GLY A 213 15.62 8.30 -1.58
N ALA A 214 14.70 9.07 -2.16
CA ALA A 214 13.26 8.87 -1.99
C ALA A 214 12.68 8.44 -3.34
N GLY A 215 12.68 7.14 -3.62
CA GLY A 215 11.98 6.58 -4.77
C GLY A 215 10.52 6.37 -4.41
N THR A 216 9.63 6.83 -5.27
CA THR A 216 8.18 6.64 -5.12
C THR A 216 7.70 5.51 -6.01
N LEU A 217 6.66 4.80 -5.56
CA LEU A 217 5.93 3.83 -6.37
C LEU A 217 4.51 4.36 -6.61
N THR A 218 4.19 4.60 -7.88
CA THR A 218 2.90 5.18 -8.28
C THR A 218 2.17 4.31 -9.28
N MET A 219 0.98 3.84 -8.91
CA MET A 219 -0.04 3.31 -9.81
C MET A 219 -1.07 4.39 -10.08
N VAL A 220 -1.60 4.44 -11.31
CA VAL A 220 -2.72 5.31 -11.67
C VAL A 220 -4.02 4.51 -11.74
N SER A 221 -5.15 5.21 -11.84
CA SER A 221 -6.45 4.55 -11.98
C SER A 221 -6.48 3.64 -13.20
N GLY A 222 -6.95 2.41 -12.97
CA GLY A 222 -7.03 1.35 -13.99
C GLY A 222 -5.82 0.42 -14.03
N THR A 223 -4.71 0.72 -13.32
CA THR A 223 -3.61 -0.24 -13.19
C THR A 223 -4.03 -1.42 -12.33
N VAL A 224 -3.82 -2.64 -12.85
CA VAL A 224 -4.12 -3.90 -12.15
C VAL A 224 -2.85 -4.73 -11.99
N PHE A 225 -2.54 -5.13 -10.75
CA PHE A 225 -1.59 -6.22 -10.50
C PHE A 225 -2.36 -7.49 -10.16
N HIS A 226 -2.12 -8.55 -10.92
CA HIS A 226 -2.88 -9.80 -10.83
C HIS A 226 -1.96 -11.03 -10.82
N ASN A 227 -2.06 -11.84 -9.77
CA ASN A 227 -1.52 -13.20 -9.74
C ASN A 227 -2.66 -14.24 -9.82
N THR A 228 -2.90 -14.90 -10.97
CA THR A 228 -4.14 -15.69 -11.19
C THR A 228 -3.97 -17.22 -11.05
N THR A 229 -4.92 -17.82 -10.32
CA THR A 229 -5.53 -19.18 -10.45
C THR A 229 -5.06 -20.35 -9.58
N THR A 230 -3.85 -20.39 -8.99
CA THR A 230 -3.43 -21.51 -8.11
C THR A 230 -2.58 -21.15 -6.87
N LEU A 231 -2.83 -19.99 -6.25
CA LEU A 231 -2.53 -19.68 -4.82
C LEU A 231 -1.06 -19.85 -4.32
N THR A 232 0.00 -19.57 -5.10
CA THR A 232 1.38 -19.63 -4.55
C THR A 232 2.22 -18.37 -4.67
N GLY A 233 1.98 -17.49 -5.65
CA GLY A 233 2.85 -16.32 -5.83
C GLY A 233 2.44 -15.15 -4.94
N ASN A 234 3.45 -14.39 -4.51
CA ASN A 234 3.37 -13.22 -3.65
C ASN A 234 3.51 -11.93 -4.47
N THR A 235 2.96 -10.84 -3.95
CA THR A 235 3.23 -9.49 -4.44
C THR A 235 3.96 -8.71 -3.35
N ALA A 236 5.17 -8.24 -3.64
CA ALA A 236 5.97 -7.41 -2.76
C ALA A 236 6.20 -6.05 -3.43
N LEU A 237 5.70 -4.99 -2.80
CA LEU A 237 5.89 -3.62 -3.26
C LEU A 237 6.70 -2.86 -2.23
N THR A 238 7.87 -2.39 -2.62
CA THR A 238 8.81 -1.68 -1.76
C THR A 238 9.13 -0.32 -2.36
N SER A 239 9.18 0.69 -1.49
CA SER A 239 9.43 2.07 -1.87
C SER A 239 10.10 2.79 -0.71
N ALA A 240 11.17 3.54 -0.95
CA ALA A 240 11.70 4.39 0.12
C ALA A 240 10.76 5.54 0.43
N GLY A 241 10.15 6.14 -0.58
CA GLY A 241 9.15 7.21 -0.48
C GLY A 241 7.71 6.71 -0.54
N ASN A 242 6.81 7.60 -0.92
CA ASN A 242 5.37 7.34 -0.96
C ASN A 242 4.98 6.20 -1.92
N MET A 243 3.97 5.44 -1.53
CA MET A 243 3.26 4.50 -2.39
C MET A 243 1.85 5.01 -2.68
N THR A 244 1.48 5.07 -3.96
CA THR A 244 0.09 5.26 -4.40
C THR A 244 -0.33 4.03 -5.19
N LEU A 245 -1.32 3.30 -4.69
CA LEU A 245 -1.73 1.99 -5.22
C LEU A 245 -3.18 2.02 -5.71
N TYR A 246 -3.47 1.16 -6.69
CA TYR A 246 -4.81 0.91 -7.23
C TYR A 246 -5.15 -0.58 -7.09
N ASP A 247 -5.80 -1.19 -8.09
CA ASP A 247 -6.33 -2.55 -7.97
C ASP A 247 -5.19 -3.57 -7.88
N ILE A 248 -5.13 -4.28 -6.76
CA ILE A 248 -4.19 -5.39 -6.56
C ILE A 248 -4.99 -6.61 -6.12
N THR A 249 -4.91 -7.66 -6.92
CA THR A 249 -5.48 -8.99 -6.63
C THR A 249 -4.34 -9.99 -6.52
N THR A 250 -4.04 -10.40 -5.29
CA THR A 250 -2.94 -11.31 -5.00
C THR A 250 -3.30 -12.25 -3.85
N ASN A 251 -2.54 -13.32 -3.69
CA ASN A 251 -2.68 -14.18 -2.51
C ASN A 251 -2.12 -13.45 -1.30
N SER A 252 -0.88 -12.98 -1.43
CA SER A 252 -0.21 -12.26 -0.37
C SER A 252 0.39 -10.96 -0.87
N LEU A 253 0.11 -9.90 -0.13
CA LEU A 253 0.63 -8.58 -0.38
C LEU A 253 1.51 -8.15 0.79
N THR A 254 2.76 -7.82 0.47
CA THR A 254 3.65 -7.09 1.36
C THR A 254 3.85 -5.70 0.79
N LEU A 255 3.50 -4.69 1.58
CA LEU A 255 3.76 -3.29 1.25
C LEU A 255 4.76 -2.73 2.26
N GLU A 256 5.87 -2.19 1.78
CA GLU A 256 6.88 -1.53 2.62
C GLU A 256 7.19 -0.13 2.09
N SER A 257 6.79 0.90 2.85
CA SER A 257 7.27 2.27 2.65
C SER A 257 8.21 2.67 3.78
N ARG A 258 9.48 2.91 3.47
CA ARG A 258 10.53 3.13 4.49
C ARG A 258 10.53 4.53 5.09
N THR A 259 10.09 5.53 4.33
CA THR A 259 9.99 6.94 4.77
C THR A 259 8.69 7.63 4.35
N GLY A 260 7.92 7.01 3.45
CA GLY A 260 6.73 7.61 2.87
C GLY A 260 5.43 7.03 3.41
N SER A 261 4.33 7.62 2.94
CA SER A 261 2.97 7.17 3.23
C SER A 261 2.50 6.13 2.21
N ILE A 262 1.59 5.25 2.62
CA ILE A 262 0.92 4.30 1.74
C ILE A 262 -0.50 4.80 1.50
N THR A 263 -0.85 5.06 0.23
CA THR A 263 -2.18 5.47 -0.19
C THR A 263 -2.76 4.42 -1.14
N THR A 264 -3.95 3.91 -0.84
CA THR A 264 -4.64 2.94 -1.69
C THR A 264 -5.93 3.56 -2.19
N ASN A 265 -6.12 3.67 -3.51
CA ASN A 265 -7.26 4.37 -4.12
C ASN A 265 -8.30 3.41 -4.71
N ALA A 266 -8.07 2.11 -4.59
CA ALA A 266 -8.98 1.06 -5.05
C ALA A 266 -8.89 -0.16 -4.12
N PRO A 267 -9.81 -1.14 -4.24
CA PRO A 267 -9.81 -2.29 -3.36
C PRO A 267 -8.51 -3.10 -3.42
N LEU A 268 -8.07 -3.56 -2.26
CA LEU A 268 -6.97 -4.52 -2.15
C LEU A 268 -7.52 -5.84 -1.62
N ALA A 269 -7.37 -6.91 -2.40
CA ALA A 269 -7.65 -8.27 -1.95
C ALA A 269 -6.33 -8.93 -1.56
N MET A 270 -6.11 -9.21 -0.27
CA MET A 270 -4.82 -9.74 0.21
C MET A 270 -4.94 -10.66 1.46
N ASP A 271 -3.96 -11.52 1.65
CA ASP A 271 -3.54 -12.09 2.94
C ASP A 271 -2.08 -11.65 3.20
N GLY A 272 -1.83 -10.73 4.13
CA GLY A 272 -0.47 -10.21 4.29
C GLY A 272 -0.27 -9.07 5.27
N SER A 273 0.79 -8.29 5.04
CA SER A 273 1.24 -7.24 5.96
C SER A 273 1.46 -5.92 5.24
N MET A 274 1.16 -4.83 5.94
CA MET A 274 1.39 -3.48 5.47
C MET A 274 2.26 -2.76 6.49
N HIS A 275 3.42 -2.28 6.06
CA HIS A 275 4.37 -1.54 6.88
C HIS A 275 4.61 -0.14 6.32
N SER A 276 4.30 0.88 7.13
CA SER A 276 4.64 2.27 6.87
C SER A 276 5.63 2.77 7.93
N ALA A 277 6.49 3.71 7.54
CA ALA A 277 7.46 4.34 8.42
C ALA A 277 6.83 5.01 9.65
N SER A 278 7.59 5.11 10.74
CA SER A 278 7.21 5.95 11.88
C SER A 278 7.09 7.42 11.44
N GLY A 279 5.97 8.06 11.75
CA GLY A 279 5.58 9.41 11.35
C GLY A 279 4.86 9.48 10.01
N ALA A 280 4.75 8.38 9.26
CA ALA A 280 4.04 8.33 7.99
C ALA A 280 2.64 7.71 8.14
N GLY A 281 1.67 8.27 7.43
CA GLY A 281 0.29 7.80 7.44
C GLY A 281 0.04 6.67 6.45
N THR A 282 -0.96 5.85 6.74
CA THR A 282 -1.60 4.96 5.78
C THR A 282 -3.01 5.46 5.51
N THR A 283 -3.26 5.84 4.26
CA THR A 283 -4.56 6.31 3.77
C THR A 283 -5.20 5.25 2.91
N VAL A 284 -6.41 4.84 3.27
CA VAL A 284 -7.18 3.85 2.51
C VAL A 284 -8.43 4.54 1.94
N GLY A 285 -8.40 4.79 0.63
CA GLY A 285 -9.49 5.35 -0.16
C GLY A 285 -10.34 4.28 -0.88
N GLY A 286 -9.99 3.00 -0.76
CA GLY A 286 -10.76 1.85 -1.26
C GLY A 286 -11.14 0.86 -0.16
N THR A 287 -11.59 -0.35 -0.53
CA THR A 287 -11.90 -1.42 0.43
C THR A 287 -10.72 -2.38 0.59
N ILE A 288 -10.26 -2.67 1.80
CA ILE A 288 -9.32 -3.77 2.04
C ILE A 288 -10.14 -5.02 2.34
N THR A 289 -9.99 -6.08 1.55
CA THR A 289 -10.65 -7.39 1.72
C THR A 289 -9.60 -8.45 1.99
N THR A 290 -9.73 -9.19 3.09
CA THR A 290 -8.79 -10.27 3.42
C THR A 290 -9.49 -11.56 3.82
N ASN A 291 -8.81 -12.67 3.56
CA ASN A 291 -9.22 -13.98 4.06
C ASN A 291 -8.64 -14.27 5.46
N ASP A 292 -7.51 -13.64 5.77
CA ASP A 292 -6.73 -13.82 7.01
C ASP A 292 -6.44 -12.47 7.68
N PRO A 293 -6.00 -12.45 8.96
CA PRO A 293 -5.68 -11.22 9.67
C PRO A 293 -4.51 -10.46 9.03
N ILE A 294 -4.71 -9.19 8.67
CA ILE A 294 -3.60 -8.30 8.29
C ILE A 294 -2.86 -7.84 9.55
N ASN A 295 -1.53 -7.74 9.47
CA ASN A 295 -0.75 -6.92 10.39
C ASN A 295 -0.48 -5.55 9.74
N ILE A 296 -1.11 -4.49 10.26
CA ILE A 296 -0.87 -3.11 9.83
C ILE A 296 0.02 -2.45 10.87
N VAL A 297 1.27 -2.17 10.50
CA VAL A 297 2.26 -1.50 11.36
C VAL A 297 2.49 -0.09 10.83
N THR A 298 1.81 0.88 11.43
CA THR A 298 1.80 2.28 10.97
C THR A 298 1.58 3.23 12.15
N ASP A 299 2.05 4.46 12.03
CA ASP A 299 1.79 5.51 13.02
C ASP A 299 0.38 6.09 12.90
N THR A 300 -0.25 6.13 11.72
CA THR A 300 -1.64 6.61 11.61
C THR A 300 -2.37 5.85 10.52
N VAL A 301 -3.55 5.33 10.82
CA VAL A 301 -4.47 4.76 9.84
C VAL A 301 -5.67 5.69 9.70
N SER A 302 -5.91 6.19 8.47
CA SER A 302 -7.07 7.00 8.13
C SER A 302 -7.83 6.37 6.96
N THR A 303 -9.16 6.26 7.10
CA THR A 303 -10.04 5.76 6.04
C THR A 303 -11.07 6.81 5.68
N SER A 304 -11.33 6.97 4.38
CA SER A 304 -12.32 7.95 3.85
C SER A 304 -13.54 7.30 3.20
N THR A 305 -13.68 5.97 3.28
CA THR A 305 -14.75 5.20 2.61
C THR A 305 -15.45 4.22 3.55
N SER A 306 -16.72 3.92 3.25
CA SER A 306 -17.56 2.93 3.93
C SER A 306 -17.00 1.50 3.80
N GLY A 307 -17.01 0.71 4.89
CA GLY A 307 -16.81 -0.74 4.83
C GLY A 307 -15.41 -1.26 5.15
N LEU A 308 -14.67 -0.62 6.07
CA LEU A 308 -13.48 -1.23 6.63
C LEU A 308 -13.89 -2.37 7.58
N THR A 309 -13.94 -3.60 7.08
CA THR A 309 -13.97 -4.79 7.95
C THR A 309 -12.55 -5.06 8.43
N VAL A 310 -12.20 -4.56 9.61
CA VAL A 310 -10.90 -4.84 10.23
C VAL A 310 -10.95 -6.23 10.86
N ASN A 311 -10.55 -7.25 10.10
CA ASN A 311 -10.16 -8.54 10.67
C ASN A 311 -8.66 -8.56 11.03
N ALA A 312 -8.05 -7.39 11.22
CA ALA A 312 -6.61 -7.18 11.39
C ALA A 312 -6.21 -6.95 12.85
N ALA A 313 -5.01 -7.40 13.22
CA ALA A 313 -4.35 -6.92 14.42
C ALA A 313 -3.72 -5.56 14.10
N VAL A 314 -4.34 -4.46 14.52
CA VAL A 314 -3.74 -3.12 14.39
C VAL A 314 -2.86 -2.90 15.61
N ASN A 315 -1.54 -2.79 15.38
CA ASN A 315 -0.56 -2.47 16.41
C ASN A 315 0.00 -1.08 16.12
N SER A 316 -0.61 -0.07 16.73
CA SER A 316 -0.10 1.30 16.70
C SER A 316 0.54 1.63 18.05
N THR A 317 1.80 2.04 18.02
CA THR A 317 2.45 2.66 19.18
C THR A 317 2.29 4.17 19.07
N GLY A 318 1.56 4.80 19.99
CA GLY A 318 1.53 6.27 20.12
C GLY A 318 0.40 7.05 19.45
N HIS A 319 -0.59 6.43 18.76
CA HIS A 319 -1.44 7.20 17.82
C HIS A 319 -2.87 6.65 17.56
N SER A 320 -3.70 7.50 16.92
CA SER A 320 -5.16 7.38 16.71
C SER A 320 -5.58 6.63 15.42
N ILE A 321 -6.67 5.85 15.48
CA ILE A 321 -7.34 5.23 14.32
C ILE A 321 -8.58 6.08 13.95
N ASN A 322 -8.49 6.96 12.95
CA ASN A 322 -9.59 7.88 12.61
C ASN A 322 -10.37 7.39 11.37
N GLY A 323 -11.57 6.83 11.59
CA GLY A 323 -12.52 6.49 10.53
C GLY A 323 -13.60 7.56 10.41
N ALA A 324 -13.44 8.53 9.52
CA ALA A 324 -14.48 9.52 9.26
C ALA A 324 -15.52 8.97 8.27
N GLY A 325 -16.71 8.62 8.74
CA GLY A 325 -17.90 8.58 7.88
C GLY A 325 -18.85 7.38 7.98
N TYR A 326 -18.45 6.22 8.51
CA TYR A 326 -19.30 5.00 8.59
C TYR A 326 -18.84 4.03 9.69
N ASP A 327 -19.68 3.06 10.08
CA ASP A 327 -19.44 2.05 11.13
C ASP A 327 -18.07 1.34 10.98
N VAL A 328 -17.30 1.31 12.08
CA VAL A 328 -16.08 0.50 12.21
C VAL A 328 -16.45 -0.82 12.88
N ASP A 329 -16.64 -1.87 12.09
CA ASP A 329 -16.84 -3.23 12.60
C ASP A 329 -15.51 -3.84 13.06
N LEU A 330 -15.31 -3.93 14.38
CA LEU A 330 -14.14 -4.55 14.99
C LEU A 330 -14.38 -6.06 15.18
N ASN A 331 -13.78 -6.88 14.32
CA ASN A 331 -13.83 -8.34 14.41
C ASN A 331 -12.48 -8.98 14.82
N ALA A 332 -11.45 -8.17 15.11
CA ALA A 332 -10.10 -8.60 15.48
C ALA A 332 -9.43 -7.68 16.51
N SER A 333 -8.33 -8.15 17.12
CA SER A 333 -7.61 -7.46 18.21
C SER A 333 -7.07 -6.09 17.83
N VAL A 334 -7.52 -5.03 18.49
CA VAL A 334 -6.93 -3.68 18.37
C VAL A 334 -6.05 -3.43 19.60
N THR A 335 -4.74 -3.33 19.40
CA THR A 335 -3.78 -3.12 20.50
C THR A 335 -3.07 -1.78 20.32
N ALA A 336 -3.25 -0.88 21.28
CA ALA A 336 -2.49 0.36 21.39
C ALA A 336 -1.70 0.31 22.71
N SER A 337 -0.51 -0.28 22.69
CA SER A 337 0.30 -0.45 23.90
C SER A 337 0.79 0.91 24.41
N GLY A 338 0.21 1.38 25.52
CA GLY A 338 0.55 2.65 26.15
C GLY A 338 -0.09 3.91 25.53
N SER A 339 -1.18 3.78 24.77
CA SER A 339 -1.81 4.92 24.06
C SER A 339 -3.35 4.86 24.03
N SER A 340 -3.97 5.92 23.47
CA SER A 340 -5.42 6.06 23.30
C SER A 340 -5.88 5.59 21.91
N ILE A 341 -6.98 4.83 21.84
CA ILE A 341 -7.73 4.58 20.59
C ILE A 341 -8.91 5.56 20.56
N ALA A 342 -9.23 6.17 19.42
CA ALA A 342 -10.39 7.05 19.31
C ALA A 342 -11.20 6.73 18.04
N PHE A 343 -12.50 6.43 18.19
CA PHE A 343 -13.43 6.28 17.07
C PHE A 343 -14.30 7.55 16.93
N ALA A 344 -14.47 8.06 15.72
CA ALA A 344 -15.28 9.25 15.45
C ALA A 344 -16.27 8.99 14.30
N VAL A 345 -17.54 8.81 14.62
CA VAL A 345 -18.56 8.43 13.62
C VAL A 345 -19.50 9.61 13.36
N ARG A 346 -19.78 9.88 12.07
CA ARG A 346 -20.71 10.94 11.61
C ARG A 346 -22.16 10.46 11.49
N GLU A 347 -22.49 9.33 12.10
CA GLU A 347 -23.80 8.68 12.04
C GLU A 347 -24.81 9.30 13.03
N ALA A 348 -26.10 9.01 12.81
CA ALA A 348 -27.19 9.43 13.70
C ALA A 348 -27.22 8.66 15.03
N ILE A 349 -26.78 7.39 15.05
CA ILE A 349 -26.68 6.53 16.23
C ILE A 349 -25.44 5.65 16.09
N HIS A 350 -24.58 5.60 17.11
CA HIS A 350 -23.45 4.68 17.19
C HIS A 350 -23.69 3.65 18.30
N ASN A 351 -23.75 2.36 17.95
CA ASN A 351 -24.00 1.28 18.90
C ASN A 351 -22.70 0.63 19.36
N ILE A 352 -22.48 0.57 20.67
CA ILE A 352 -21.33 -0.07 21.29
C ILE A 352 -21.73 -1.47 21.76
N ASN A 353 -20.99 -2.48 21.31
CA ASN A 353 -21.21 -3.87 21.71
C ASN A 353 -19.99 -4.44 22.48
N GLY A 354 -20.24 -5.35 23.42
CA GLY A 354 -19.18 -5.91 24.26
C GLY A 354 -18.23 -6.86 23.54
N THR A 355 -18.65 -7.47 22.42
CA THR A 355 -17.78 -8.36 21.62
C THR A 355 -16.64 -7.55 20.97
N ALA A 356 -16.96 -6.41 20.36
CA ALA A 356 -16.02 -5.47 19.76
C ALA A 356 -15.03 -4.94 20.82
N LEU A 357 -15.52 -4.56 22.00
CA LEU A 357 -14.66 -4.07 23.09
C LEU A 357 -13.69 -5.13 23.61
N SER A 358 -14.05 -6.42 23.53
CA SER A 358 -13.18 -7.52 24.02
C SER A 358 -11.89 -7.68 23.23
N PHE A 359 -11.86 -7.10 22.03
CA PHE A 359 -10.68 -7.04 21.18
C PHE A 359 -9.80 -5.82 21.44
N VAL A 360 -10.25 -4.85 22.24
CA VAL A 360 -9.52 -3.60 22.49
C VAL A 360 -8.59 -3.74 23.69
N THR A 361 -7.30 -3.49 23.46
CA THR A 361 -6.26 -3.42 24.50
C THR A 361 -5.57 -2.06 24.40
N ALA A 362 -6.10 -1.05 25.11
CA ALA A 362 -5.61 0.33 25.08
C ALA A 362 -5.72 0.97 26.48
N ASP A 363 -4.86 1.95 26.76
CA ASP A 363 -5.00 2.66 28.03
C ASP A 363 -6.30 3.46 28.07
N SER A 364 -6.62 4.15 26.98
CA SER A 364 -7.89 4.87 26.82
C SER A 364 -8.57 4.55 25.49
N LEU A 365 -9.90 4.56 25.50
CA LEU A 365 -10.76 4.44 24.33
C LEU A 365 -11.73 5.62 24.30
N GLY A 366 -11.61 6.48 23.28
CA GLY A 366 -12.55 7.54 22.95
C GLY A 366 -13.55 7.10 21.90
N ILE A 367 -14.82 7.43 22.08
CA ILE A 367 -15.87 7.28 21.08
C ILE A 367 -16.56 8.63 20.92
N SER A 368 -16.67 9.12 19.69
CA SER A 368 -17.42 10.33 19.40
C SER A 368 -18.46 10.10 18.31
N SER A 369 -19.64 10.72 18.47
CA SER A 369 -20.75 10.62 17.53
C SER A 369 -21.34 12.01 17.24
N GLY A 370 -21.62 12.26 15.96
CA GLY A 370 -22.42 13.42 15.54
C GLY A 370 -23.89 13.34 15.98
N GLY A 371 -24.38 12.14 16.33
CA GLY A 371 -25.71 11.88 16.85
C GLY A 371 -25.66 11.22 18.23
N THR A 372 -26.43 10.16 18.42
CA THR A 372 -26.52 9.41 19.69
C THR A 372 -25.39 8.38 19.80
N ILE A 373 -24.93 8.09 21.02
CA ILE A 373 -24.16 6.88 21.36
C ILE A 373 -25.05 5.98 22.20
N ALA A 374 -25.19 4.71 21.83
CA ALA A 374 -26.02 3.74 22.53
C ALA A 374 -25.31 2.40 22.74
N THR A 375 -25.86 1.52 23.57
CA THR A 375 -25.40 0.14 23.71
C THR A 375 -26.45 -0.84 23.19
N ASP A 376 -26.04 -1.76 22.32
CA ASP A 376 -26.92 -2.75 21.71
C ASP A 376 -27.14 -4.00 22.59
N ALA A 377 -26.23 -4.24 23.54
CA ALA A 377 -26.20 -5.39 24.42
C ALA A 377 -25.44 -5.09 25.73
N THR A 378 -25.50 -6.04 26.66
CA THR A 378 -24.75 -5.97 27.92
C THR A 378 -23.23 -5.98 27.66
N ILE A 379 -22.51 -5.06 28.31
CA ILE A 379 -21.04 -4.99 28.30
C ILE A 379 -20.53 -5.42 29.68
N SER A 380 -19.92 -6.61 29.76
CA SER A 380 -19.33 -7.14 31.00
C SER A 380 -17.92 -6.58 31.27
N SER A 381 -17.46 -6.70 32.52
CA SER A 381 -16.11 -6.27 32.90
C SER A 381 -15.00 -7.07 32.22
N GLY A 382 -15.30 -8.30 31.76
CA GLY A 382 -14.37 -9.10 30.96
C GLY A 382 -14.23 -8.57 29.53
N GLN A 383 -15.34 -8.09 28.95
CA GLN A 383 -15.39 -7.52 27.61
C GLN A 383 -14.71 -6.15 27.52
N SER A 384 -14.65 -5.37 28.60
CA SER A 384 -13.97 -4.07 28.63
C SER A 384 -12.64 -4.11 29.40
N ALA A 385 -12.13 -5.30 29.77
CA ALA A 385 -10.99 -5.45 30.68
C ALA A 385 -9.70 -4.76 30.18
N GLY A 386 -9.53 -4.72 28.87
CA GLY A 386 -8.38 -4.14 28.17
C GLY A 386 -8.41 -2.61 28.05
N ILE A 387 -9.47 -1.94 28.49
CA ILE A 387 -9.64 -0.47 28.42
C ILE A 387 -9.58 0.12 29.83
N ASN A 388 -8.58 0.97 30.12
CA ASN A 388 -8.49 1.64 31.43
C ASN A 388 -9.41 2.87 31.53
N GLN A 389 -9.53 3.62 30.44
CA GLN A 389 -10.33 4.84 30.40
C GLN A 389 -11.27 4.87 29.21
N MET A 390 -12.58 4.90 29.46
CA MET A 390 -13.58 5.04 28.42
C MET A 390 -14.07 6.48 28.35
N PHE A 391 -13.94 7.13 27.19
CA PHE A 391 -14.48 8.45 26.92
C PHE A 391 -15.54 8.36 25.83
N MET A 392 -16.72 8.93 26.06
CA MET A 392 -17.81 8.98 25.08
C MET A 392 -18.23 10.44 24.88
N ARG A 393 -18.35 10.89 23.63
CA ARG A 393 -18.80 12.24 23.30
C ARG A 393 -19.86 12.24 22.22
N ALA A 394 -21.06 12.73 22.52
CA ALA A 394 -22.17 12.81 21.59
C ALA A 394 -22.59 14.27 21.38
N ASN A 395 -22.73 14.68 20.12
CA ASN A 395 -23.49 15.90 19.81
C ASN A 395 -25.00 15.67 20.01
N GLY A 396 -25.46 14.42 19.96
CA GLY A 396 -26.77 14.01 20.44
C GLY A 396 -26.72 13.52 21.88
N SER A 397 -27.42 12.43 22.19
CA SER A 397 -27.51 11.86 23.54
C SER A 397 -26.56 10.66 23.72
N ILE A 398 -26.30 10.27 24.97
CA ILE A 398 -25.66 8.98 25.30
C ILE A 398 -26.66 8.12 26.08
N THR A 399 -26.98 6.92 25.61
CA THR A 399 -28.03 6.07 26.19
C THR A 399 -27.52 4.67 26.49
N PHE A 400 -27.72 4.19 27.73
CA PHE A 400 -27.47 2.79 28.08
C PHE A 400 -28.77 2.08 28.42
N ASP A 401 -29.28 1.30 27.46
CA ASP A 401 -30.45 0.43 27.63
C ASP A 401 -30.09 -0.96 28.16
N HIS A 402 -28.80 -1.28 28.13
CA HIS A 402 -28.25 -2.54 28.63
C HIS A 402 -27.17 -2.29 29.68
N ALA A 403 -26.94 -3.27 30.55
CA ALA A 403 -25.98 -3.12 31.64
C ALA A 403 -24.56 -2.97 31.08
N VAL A 404 -23.78 -2.05 31.65
CA VAL A 404 -22.40 -1.81 31.21
C VAL A 404 -21.44 -1.82 32.39
N ALA A 405 -20.23 -2.30 32.12
CA ALA A 405 -19.12 -2.29 33.05
C ALA A 405 -17.86 -1.74 32.38
N PHE A 406 -17.20 -0.76 33.00
CA PHE A 406 -15.93 -0.18 32.54
C PHE A 406 -14.97 0.01 33.72
N LYS A 407 -13.69 0.29 33.45
CA LYS A 407 -12.77 0.71 34.52
C LYS A 407 -13.09 2.14 34.93
N THR A 408 -12.84 3.13 34.08
CA THR A 408 -13.38 4.49 34.24
C THR A 408 -14.29 4.82 33.05
N LEU A 409 -15.26 5.70 33.26
CA LEU A 409 -16.17 6.15 32.22
C LEU A 409 -16.42 7.65 32.33
N THR A 410 -16.11 8.36 31.26
CA THR A 410 -16.43 9.78 31.08
C THR A 410 -17.36 9.96 29.88
N MET A 411 -18.44 10.70 30.06
CA MET A 411 -19.46 10.92 29.04
C MET A 411 -19.74 12.41 28.87
N ASP A 412 -19.72 12.88 27.64
CA ASP A 412 -20.05 14.25 27.23
C ASP A 412 -21.15 14.21 26.18
N ALA A 413 -22.38 14.50 26.57
CA ALA A 413 -23.49 14.62 25.64
C ALA A 413 -23.92 16.08 25.54
N SER A 414 -24.26 16.53 24.34
CA SER A 414 -24.95 17.81 24.16
C SER A 414 -26.46 17.63 24.35
N GLY A 415 -27.01 16.52 23.84
CA GLY A 415 -28.44 16.18 23.95
C GLY A 415 -28.86 15.36 25.17
N GLY A 416 -28.00 15.16 26.18
CA GLY A 416 -28.36 14.41 27.40
C GLY A 416 -27.75 13.02 27.57
N VAL A 417 -27.80 12.50 28.79
CA VAL A 417 -27.32 11.16 29.15
C VAL A 417 -28.46 10.38 29.83
N SER A 418 -28.78 9.20 29.32
CA SER A 418 -29.83 8.33 29.84
C SER A 418 -29.31 6.97 30.28
N LEU A 419 -29.44 6.66 31.58
CA LEU A 419 -29.08 5.38 32.17
C LEU A 419 -30.36 4.57 32.45
N ASN A 420 -30.72 3.70 31.51
CA ASN A 420 -31.90 2.83 31.60
C ASN A 420 -31.56 1.43 32.15
N ALA A 421 -30.27 1.14 32.34
CA ALA A 421 -29.77 -0.10 32.92
C ALA A 421 -28.67 0.16 33.97
N ASN A 422 -28.17 -0.92 34.58
CA ASN A 422 -27.10 -0.84 35.57
C ASN A 422 -25.78 -0.41 34.94
N VAL A 423 -25.11 0.55 35.56
CA VAL A 423 -23.78 1.03 35.15
C VAL A 423 -22.81 0.77 36.29
N THR A 424 -21.70 0.09 35.98
CA THR A 424 -20.63 -0.18 36.95
C THR A 424 -19.31 0.34 36.43
N THR A 425 -18.63 1.17 37.22
CA THR A 425 -17.23 1.53 37.01
C THR A 425 -16.39 1.04 38.18
N THR A 426 -15.10 0.76 37.96
CA THR A 426 -14.17 0.49 39.06
C THR A 426 -13.52 1.78 39.57
N GLY A 427 -13.11 2.67 38.68
CA GLY A 427 -12.73 4.05 39.00
C GLY A 427 -13.88 5.02 38.69
N ASP A 428 -13.53 6.27 38.37
CA ASP A 428 -14.51 7.35 38.29
C ASP A 428 -15.57 7.13 37.20
N PHE A 429 -16.78 7.56 37.53
CA PHE A 429 -17.88 7.77 36.59
C PHE A 429 -18.13 9.27 36.48
N ILE A 430 -18.07 9.81 35.27
CA ILE A 430 -18.25 11.23 34.99
C ILE A 430 -19.26 11.37 33.85
N ALA A 431 -20.33 12.14 34.07
CA ALA A 431 -21.32 12.43 33.05
C ALA A 431 -21.60 13.94 32.98
N ARG A 432 -21.36 14.53 31.81
CA ARG A 432 -21.73 15.89 31.42
C ARG A 432 -22.83 15.80 30.37
N ALA A 433 -24.07 15.93 30.80
CA ALA A 433 -25.25 15.74 29.96
C ALA A 433 -25.64 16.97 29.13
N ASP A 434 -25.00 18.12 29.36
CA ASP A 434 -25.25 19.41 28.70
C ASP A 434 -23.91 20.06 28.30
N SER A 435 -23.10 19.35 27.52
CA SER A 435 -21.69 19.70 27.28
C SER A 435 -21.49 20.97 26.43
N ASP A 436 -22.47 21.33 25.60
CA ASP A 436 -22.51 22.55 24.78
C ASP A 436 -23.20 23.73 25.48
N ARG A 437 -23.88 23.47 26.61
CA ARG A 437 -24.49 24.46 27.51
C ARG A 437 -25.61 25.25 26.84
N ASP A 438 -26.36 24.61 25.95
CA ASP A 438 -27.54 25.23 25.34
C ASP A 438 -28.77 25.21 26.27
N GLY A 439 -28.66 24.48 27.39
CA GLY A 439 -29.67 24.38 28.43
C GLY A 439 -30.67 23.24 28.21
N ASN A 440 -30.50 22.41 27.18
CA ASN A 440 -31.40 21.32 26.82
C ASN A 440 -30.90 19.95 27.28
N GLY A 441 -29.63 19.82 27.68
CA GLY A 441 -29.04 18.55 28.08
C GLY A 441 -29.56 17.99 29.42
N ILE A 442 -30.20 16.82 29.38
CA ILE A 442 -30.78 16.14 30.56
C ILE A 442 -29.96 14.93 30.96
N PHE A 443 -29.63 14.80 32.26
CA PHE A 443 -29.19 13.52 32.83
C PHE A 443 -30.38 12.78 33.45
N SER A 444 -30.64 11.54 33.02
CA SER A 444 -31.72 10.71 33.57
C SER A 444 -31.22 9.32 33.99
N GLN A 445 -31.53 8.91 35.22
CA GLN A 445 -31.31 7.55 35.71
C GLN A 445 -32.66 6.89 36.03
N ALA A 446 -32.98 5.80 35.35
CA ALA A 446 -34.25 5.10 35.47
C ALA A 446 -34.42 4.40 36.84
N SER A 447 -35.68 4.22 37.26
CA SER A 447 -36.01 3.48 38.48
C SER A 447 -35.58 2.02 38.41
N GLY A 448 -35.13 1.45 39.53
CA GLY A 448 -34.70 0.05 39.59
C GLY A 448 -33.28 -0.21 39.05
N THR A 449 -32.62 0.82 38.51
CA THR A 449 -31.21 0.75 38.10
C THR A 449 -30.26 1.08 39.26
N THR A 450 -29.02 0.64 39.14
CA THR A 450 -27.92 1.00 40.04
C THR A 450 -26.74 1.56 39.24
N LEU A 451 -26.27 2.74 39.64
CA LEU A 451 -25.00 3.33 39.20
C LEU A 451 -23.96 3.10 40.31
N THR A 452 -22.93 2.33 40.03
CA THR A 452 -21.87 2.00 41.00
C THR A 452 -20.51 2.43 40.48
N SER A 453 -19.73 3.12 41.32
CA SER A 453 -18.29 3.29 41.14
C SER A 453 -17.58 2.65 42.33
N THR A 454 -16.95 1.48 42.16
CA THR A 454 -16.52 0.67 43.31
C THR A 454 -15.32 1.25 44.07
N ASN A 455 -14.35 1.83 43.36
CA ASN A 455 -13.13 2.46 43.90
C ASN A 455 -12.93 3.90 43.40
N GLY A 456 -13.97 4.51 42.82
CA GLY A 456 -13.93 5.90 42.33
C GLY A 456 -15.11 6.72 42.82
N SER A 457 -15.21 7.93 42.28
CA SER A 457 -16.30 8.87 42.53
C SER A 457 -17.31 8.88 41.37
N ILE A 458 -18.53 9.35 41.66
CA ILE A 458 -19.59 9.61 40.70
C ILE A 458 -19.73 11.13 40.57
N PHE A 459 -19.56 11.66 39.36
CA PHE A 459 -19.75 13.06 39.01
C PHE A 459 -20.84 13.19 37.94
N ILE A 460 -21.90 13.94 38.25
CA ILE A 460 -23.01 14.18 37.32
C ILE A 460 -23.21 15.68 37.18
N ASN A 461 -23.23 16.14 35.94
CA ASN A 461 -23.54 17.51 35.54
C ASN A 461 -24.55 17.51 34.39
N GLY A 462 -25.53 18.40 34.43
CA GLY A 462 -26.50 18.60 33.37
C GLY A 462 -27.41 19.79 33.67
N SER A 463 -28.13 20.28 32.67
CA SER A 463 -29.13 21.35 32.83
C SER A 463 -30.31 20.88 33.69
N GLN A 464 -30.71 19.62 33.52
CA GLN A 464 -31.71 18.95 34.35
C GLN A 464 -31.24 17.56 34.75
N ILE A 465 -31.56 17.14 35.98
CA ILE A 465 -31.09 15.88 36.55
C ILE A 465 -32.26 15.12 37.19
N PHE A 466 -32.57 13.94 36.66
CA PHE A 466 -33.58 13.02 37.19
C PHE A 466 -32.92 11.74 37.71
N LEU A 467 -33.00 11.50 39.02
CA LEU A 467 -32.36 10.36 39.67
C LEU A 467 -33.41 9.48 40.37
N SER A 468 -33.86 8.44 39.69
CA SER A 468 -34.85 7.49 40.23
C SER A 468 -34.25 6.15 40.66
N GLY A 469 -32.96 5.92 40.39
CA GLY A 469 -32.23 4.70 40.74
C GLY A 469 -31.32 4.83 41.97
N ASN A 470 -30.62 3.73 42.29
CA ASN A 470 -29.62 3.68 43.35
C ASN A 470 -28.26 4.16 42.84
N ARG A 471 -27.47 4.80 43.73
CA ARG A 471 -26.10 5.22 43.44
C ARG A 471 -25.19 4.78 44.57
N SER A 472 -24.01 4.26 44.25
CA SER A 472 -23.06 3.74 45.23
C SER A 472 -21.62 4.10 44.84
N ALA A 473 -20.91 4.79 45.73
CA ALA A 473 -19.49 5.10 45.60
C ALA A 473 -18.80 4.84 46.95
N PRO A 474 -18.66 3.56 47.38
CA PRO A 474 -18.28 3.21 48.75
C PRO A 474 -16.88 3.71 49.14
N ASN A 475 -15.99 3.89 48.16
CA ASN A 475 -14.62 4.36 48.34
C ASN A 475 -14.37 5.73 47.68
N GLY A 476 -15.44 6.46 47.32
CA GLY A 476 -15.35 7.76 46.68
C GLY A 476 -16.45 8.71 47.13
N SER A 477 -16.77 9.67 46.28
CA SER A 477 -17.80 10.68 46.53
C SER A 477 -18.86 10.67 45.44
N ILE A 478 -20.06 11.16 45.79
CA ILE A 478 -21.15 11.37 44.81
C ILE A 478 -21.38 12.87 44.73
N ASN A 479 -21.02 13.46 43.59
CA ASN A 479 -21.14 14.88 43.31
C ASN A 479 -22.12 15.10 42.16
N ILE A 480 -23.20 15.83 42.43
CA ILE A 480 -24.28 16.10 41.47
C ILE A 480 -24.47 17.61 41.40
N THR A 481 -24.41 18.17 40.20
CA THR A 481 -24.51 19.61 39.96
C THR A 481 -25.49 19.89 38.82
N ASP A 482 -26.53 20.67 39.12
CA ASP A 482 -27.56 21.10 38.15
C ASP A 482 -27.24 22.46 37.50
N GLN A 483 -26.06 23.02 37.80
CA GLN A 483 -25.57 24.27 37.23
C GLN A 483 -24.46 23.98 36.21
N PRO A 484 -24.36 24.71 35.09
CA PRO A 484 -23.22 24.61 34.20
C PRO A 484 -21.94 24.92 34.98
N LEU A 485 -20.94 24.03 34.92
CA LEU A 485 -19.65 24.22 35.57
C LEU A 485 -19.03 25.54 35.09
N SER A 486 -18.53 26.38 36.02
CA SER A 486 -17.80 27.58 35.61
C SER A 486 -16.57 27.19 34.78
N ALA A 487 -16.16 28.03 33.83
CA ALA A 487 -15.03 27.74 32.94
C ALA A 487 -13.73 27.34 33.70
N GLY A 488 -13.54 27.87 34.92
CA GLY A 488 -12.41 27.51 35.79
C GLY A 488 -12.54 26.15 36.48
N GLN A 489 -13.75 25.74 36.89
CA GLN A 489 -13.99 24.40 37.43
C GLN A 489 -13.87 23.34 36.34
N GLU A 490 -14.36 23.67 35.15
CA GLU A 490 -14.20 22.82 33.98
C GLU A 490 -12.72 22.68 33.60
N ALA A 491 -11.93 23.75 33.59
CA ALA A 491 -10.49 23.68 33.29
C ALA A 491 -9.70 22.80 34.28
N VAL A 492 -10.09 22.74 35.56
CA VAL A 492 -9.43 21.88 36.55
C VAL A 492 -9.80 20.40 36.36
N ILE A 493 -11.08 20.12 36.08
CA ILE A 493 -11.56 18.75 35.78
C ILE A 493 -10.99 18.28 34.42
N LYS A 494 -10.98 19.16 33.42
CA LYS A 494 -10.38 18.97 32.11
C LYS A 494 -8.87 18.75 32.21
N GLN A 495 -8.11 19.59 32.92
CA GLN A 495 -6.66 19.42 33.04
C GLN A 495 -6.26 18.12 33.76
N ALA A 496 -7.09 17.60 34.66
CA ALA A 496 -6.88 16.30 35.31
C ALA A 496 -7.18 15.09 34.38
N ILE A 497 -7.98 15.28 33.32
CA ILE A 497 -8.45 14.22 32.40
C ILE A 497 -7.80 14.34 31.01
N GLU A 498 -7.42 15.55 30.57
CA GLU A 498 -7.09 15.92 29.18
C GLU A 498 -5.58 16.07 28.90
N SER A 499 -4.69 15.86 29.88
CA SER A 499 -3.24 16.12 29.69
C SER A 499 -2.54 15.26 28.61
N THR A 500 -3.27 14.32 28.00
CA THR A 500 -2.83 13.53 26.84
C THR A 500 -3.82 13.49 25.67
N PHE A 501 -5.04 14.01 25.80
CA PHE A 501 -6.15 13.67 24.88
C PHE A 501 -6.57 14.79 23.90
N LEU A 502 -6.57 16.06 24.31
CA LEU A 502 -7.30 17.09 23.55
C LEU A 502 -6.48 17.80 22.45
N THR A 503 -5.16 17.76 22.53
CA THR A 503 -4.30 18.53 21.60
C THR A 503 -4.27 17.92 20.18
N GLU A 504 -4.45 16.59 20.05
CA GLU A 504 -4.50 15.93 18.73
C GLU A 504 -5.90 15.88 18.10
N PHE A 505 -6.97 15.97 18.90
CA PHE A 505 -8.34 15.78 18.42
C PHE A 505 -8.96 17.05 17.79
N LEU A 506 -8.59 18.26 18.24
CA LEU A 506 -9.25 19.50 17.81
C LEU A 506 -8.65 20.18 16.57
N GLU A 507 -7.38 19.94 16.24
CA GLU A 507 -6.74 20.64 15.11
C GLU A 507 -7.06 20.04 13.74
N SER A 508 -7.58 18.81 13.66
CA SER A 508 -7.91 18.16 12.37
C SER A 508 -9.34 18.40 11.87
N SER A 509 -10.25 18.94 12.70
CA SER A 509 -11.67 19.12 12.33
C SER A 509 -12.13 20.56 12.08
N GLN A 510 -11.26 21.56 12.26
CA GLN A 510 -11.62 22.98 12.03
C GLN A 510 -10.91 23.67 10.86
N THR A 511 -9.96 23.02 10.17
CA THR A 511 -9.28 23.57 9.00
C THR A 511 -9.75 22.85 7.72
N GLY A 512 -11.02 23.07 7.38
CA GLY A 512 -11.63 22.50 6.17
C GLY A 512 -12.91 23.22 5.75
N CYS A 513 -12.86 24.54 5.65
CA CYS A 513 -13.56 25.24 4.57
C CYS A 513 -12.65 25.26 3.34
#